data_AF-A0A6C0IB05-F1
#
_entry.id   AF-A0A6C0IB05-F1
#
_cell.length_a   1.000
_cell.length_b   1.000
_cell.length_c   1.000
_cell.angle_alpha   90.00
_cell.angle_beta   90.00
_cell.angle_gamma   90.00
#
_symmetry.space_group_name_H-M   'P 1'
#
loop_
_entity.id
_entity.type
_entity.pdbx_description
1 polymer ?
#
loop_
_entity_poly.entity_id
_entity_poly.type
_entity_poly.pdbx_seq_one_letter_code
_entity_poly.pdbx_strand_id
1 'polypeptide(L)' 'MSEKPETDSNQEEEEYIVVCDNCNDEINCMKENIYCLSKNKMDMAICVYCFDDCWRELKFDGWECDDFSQQSEVDQS' A
#
# COMPACT_ATOMS: atom_id res chain seq x y z
N MET A 1 0.80 -47.56 10.71
CA MET A 1 0.57 -47.46 9.26
C MET A 1 -0.55 -46.44 9.14
N SER A 2 -0.26 -45.12 9.08
CA SER A 2 0.35 -44.41 7.94
C SER A 2 -0.51 -44.71 6.70
N GLU A 3 -1.26 -43.79 6.08
CA GLU A 3 -0.99 -42.38 5.75
C GLU A 3 -2.30 -41.58 5.63
N LYS A 4 -2.26 -40.29 5.97
CA LYS A 4 -3.12 -39.25 5.39
C LYS A 4 -2.28 -38.52 4.32
N PRO A 5 -2.90 -38.08 3.22
CA PRO A 5 -2.60 -36.74 2.74
C PRO A 5 -3.88 -35.91 2.75
N GLU A 6 -3.89 -34.91 3.62
CA GLU A 6 -4.78 -33.77 3.58
C GLU A 6 -4.29 -32.90 2.40
N THR A 7 -5.04 -32.86 1.30
CA THR A 7 -4.79 -31.88 0.25
C THR A 7 -5.32 -30.53 0.74
N ASP A 8 -4.39 -29.79 1.30
CA ASP A 8 -4.47 -28.42 1.73
C ASP A 8 -4.74 -27.52 0.50
N SER A 9 -5.94 -26.94 0.46
CA SER A 9 -6.29 -25.87 -0.47
C SER A 9 -5.91 -24.53 0.17
N ASN A 10 -4.64 -24.29 0.50
CA ASN A 10 -4.17 -22.93 0.76
C ASN A 10 -4.06 -22.20 -0.58
N GLN A 11 -5.04 -21.34 -0.84
CA GLN A 11 -4.82 -20.18 -1.70
C GLN A 11 -3.79 -19.32 -0.96
N GLU A 12 -2.51 -19.48 -1.28
CA GLU A 12 -1.48 -18.52 -0.89
C GLU A 12 -1.83 -17.21 -1.59
N GLU A 13 -2.58 -16.35 -0.90
CA GLU A 13 -2.64 -14.93 -1.23
C GLU A 13 -1.19 -14.45 -1.14
N GLU A 14 -0.52 -14.31 -2.28
CA GLU A 14 0.83 -13.74 -2.33
C GLU A 14 0.74 -12.32 -1.76
N GLU A 15 1.06 -12.18 -0.47
CA GLU A 15 1.18 -10.90 0.19
C GLU A 15 2.25 -10.10 -0.57
N TYR A 16 1.83 -9.03 -1.24
CA TYR A 16 2.75 -8.12 -1.92
C TYR A 16 3.55 -7.34 -0.88
N ILE A 17 4.66 -7.93 -0.45
CA ILE A 17 5.66 -7.29 0.41
C ILE A 17 6.62 -6.52 -0.49
N VAL A 18 6.62 -5.20 -0.37
CA VAL A 18 7.57 -4.31 -1.06
C VAL A 18 8.57 -3.79 -0.03
N VAL A 19 9.82 -3.59 -0.41
CA VAL A 19 10.82 -2.95 0.47
C VAL A 19 10.95 -1.49 0.07
N CYS A 20 10.90 -0.59 1.04
CA CYS A 20 11.10 0.83 0.78
C CYS A 20 12.58 1.12 0.51
N ASP A 21 12.90 1.75 -0.63
CA ASP A 21 14.29 2.11 -0.96
C ASP A 21 14.89 3.23 -0.07
N ASN A 22 14.07 3.97 0.68
CA ASN A 22 14.53 5.09 1.50
C ASN A 22 14.87 4.68 2.94
N CYS A 23 13.98 3.91 3.60
CA CYS A 23 14.20 3.45 4.97
C CYS A 23 14.58 1.96 5.07
N ASN A 24 14.58 1.22 3.95
CA ASN A 24 14.80 -0.22 3.90
C ASN A 24 13.81 -1.06 4.71
N ASP A 25 12.68 -0.49 5.13
CA ASP A 25 11.62 -1.23 5.81
C ASP A 25 10.70 -1.93 4.80
N GLU A 26 10.18 -3.07 5.22
CA GLU A 26 9.11 -3.78 4.53
C GLU A 26 7.78 -3.01 4.67
N ILE A 27 7.19 -2.68 3.53
CA ILE A 27 5.88 -2.07 3.41
C ILE A 27 4.90 -3.05 2.77
N ASN A 28 3.70 -3.14 3.34
CA ASN A 28 2.61 -3.97 2.83
C ASN A 28 1.27 -3.55 3.45
N CYS A 29 0.18 -4.07 2.88
CA CYS A 29 -1.17 -3.75 3.32
C CYS A 29 -1.46 -4.22 4.75
N MET A 30 -0.83 -5.32 5.20
CA MET A 30 -1.04 -5.88 6.54
C MET A 30 -0.44 -5.01 7.65
N LYS A 31 0.64 -4.28 7.34
CA LYS A 31 1.29 -3.33 8.24
C LYS A 31 0.67 -1.93 8.14
N GLU A 32 -0.27 -1.71 7.21
CA GLU A 32 -0.92 -0.41 6.96
C GLU A 32 0.10 0.73 6.77
N ASN A 33 1.27 0.41 6.21
CA ASN A 33 2.40 1.32 6.04
C ASN A 33 2.76 1.55 4.56
N ILE A 34 1.79 1.30 3.68
CA ILE A 34 1.89 1.41 2.23
C ILE A 34 0.80 2.37 1.70
N TYR A 35 1.18 3.32 0.87
CA TYR A 35 0.24 4.07 0.05
C TYR A 35 0.10 3.38 -1.30
N CYS A 36 -1.13 3.02 -1.64
CA CYS A 36 -1.51 2.54 -2.96
C CYS A 36 -1.91 3.74 -3.81
N LEU A 37 -1.00 4.19 -4.67
CA LEU A 37 -1.20 5.29 -5.59
C LEU A 37 -1.66 4.79 -6.95
N SER A 38 -2.60 5.48 -7.57
CA SER A 38 -3.02 5.22 -8.94
C SER A 38 -3.06 6.51 -9.76
N LYS A 39 -2.65 6.45 -11.03
CA LYS A 39 -2.65 7.57 -11.98
C LYS A 39 -2.69 7.09 -13.42
N ASN A 40 -3.73 7.44 -14.18
CA ASN A 40 -3.83 7.13 -15.62
C ASN A 40 -3.47 5.66 -15.99
N LYS A 41 -3.94 4.68 -15.19
CA LYS A 41 -3.65 3.24 -15.31
C LYS A 41 -2.25 2.79 -14.86
N MET A 42 -1.50 3.64 -14.17
CA MET A 42 -0.29 3.27 -13.46
C MET A 42 -0.62 3.14 -11.99
N ASP A 43 -0.23 2.02 -11.40
CA ASP A 43 -0.35 1.78 -9.97
C ASP A 43 1.06 1.76 -9.37
N MET A 44 1.21 2.38 -8.20
CA MET A 44 2.48 2.47 -7.49
C MET A 44 2.25 2.29 -5.99
N ALA A 45 3.14 1.55 -5.36
CA ALA A 45 3.19 1.39 -3.91
C ALA A 45 4.36 2.19 -3.35
N ILE A 46 4.10 3.04 -2.35
CA ILE A 46 5.16 3.78 -1.65
C ILE A 46 5.02 3.68 -0.14
N CYS A 47 6.11 3.92 0.59
CA CYS A 47 6.11 3.84 2.05
C CYS A 47 5.40 5.04 2.66
N VAL A 48 4.44 4.78 3.55
CA VAL A 48 3.75 5.84 4.31
C VAL A 48 4.75 6.65 5.11
N TYR A 49 5.64 6.01 5.88
CA TYR A 49 6.57 6.72 6.76
C TYR A 49 7.55 7.63 6.03
N CYS A 50 7.95 7.28 4.80
CA CYS A 50 8.90 8.07 4.03
C CYS A 50 8.23 9.19 3.22
N PHE A 51 6.93 9.04 2.92
CA PHE A 51 6.22 9.90 1.97
C PHE A 51 4.95 10.55 2.54
N ASP A 52 4.69 10.41 3.85
CA ASP A 52 3.56 11.08 4.52
C ASP A 52 3.63 12.59 4.25
N ASP A 53 4.77 13.25 4.43
CA ASP A 53 4.90 14.69 4.13
C ASP A 53 4.81 15.04 2.62
N CYS A 54 4.94 14.06 1.73
CA CYS A 54 4.92 14.24 0.27
C CYS A 54 3.52 14.08 -0.35
N TRP A 55 2.47 13.76 0.44
CA TRP A 55 1.13 13.51 -0.09
C TRP A 55 0.58 14.69 -0.93
N ARG A 56 0.91 15.93 -0.56
CA ARG A 56 0.49 17.14 -1.30
C ARG A 56 1.11 17.21 -2.68
N GLU A 57 2.40 16.88 -2.79
CA GLU A 57 3.12 16.88 -4.05
C GLU A 57 2.58 15.78 -4.96
N LEU A 58 2.34 14.58 -4.40
CA LEU A 58 1.74 13.46 -5.12
C LEU A 58 0.34 13.82 -5.65
N LYS A 59 -0.50 14.44 -4.81
CA LYS A 59 -1.83 14.91 -5.22
C LYS A 59 -1.76 16.02 -6.27
N PHE A 60 -0.82 16.97 -6.13
CA PHE A 60 -0.59 18.02 -7.12
C PHE A 60 -0.14 17.47 -8.47
N ASP A 61 0.71 16.44 -8.45
CA ASP A 61 1.13 15.69 -9.62
C ASP A 61 0.00 14.86 -10.24
N GLY A 62 -1.14 14.72 -9.57
CA GLY A 62 -2.32 13.99 -10.05
C GLY A 62 -2.29 12.50 -9.73
N TRP A 63 -1.59 12.09 -8.67
CA TRP A 63 -1.73 10.77 -8.08
C TRP A 63 -2.96 10.72 -7.18
N GLU A 64 -3.73 9.65 -7.31
CA GLU A 64 -4.87 9.34 -6.47
C GLU A 64 -4.46 8.26 -5.47
N CYS A 65 -4.88 8.42 -4.21
CA CYS A 65 -4.67 7.44 -3.15
C CYS A 65 -5.95 7.36 -2.34
N ASP A 66 -6.37 6.15 -1.97
CA ASP A 66 -7.56 5.96 -1.16
C ASP A 66 -7.45 6.73 0.18
N ASP A 67 -6.25 6.82 0.75
CA ASP A 67 -5.95 7.54 1.99
C ASP A 67 -5.95 9.08 1.84
N PHE A 68 -5.77 9.62 0.63
CA PHE A 68 -5.77 11.08 0.40
C PHE A 68 -7.18 11.67 0.48
N SER A 69 -8.21 10.84 0.25
CA SER A 69 -9.61 11.26 0.19
C SER A 69 -10.15 11.77 1.54
N GLN A 70 -9.60 11.29 2.66
CA GLN A 70 -10.03 11.70 4.01
C GLN A 70 -9.46 13.06 4.46
N GLN A 71 -8.41 13.57 3.81
CA GLN A 71 -7.82 14.86 4.17
C GLN A 71 -8.42 16.07 3.42
N SER A 72 -9.19 15.84 2.34
CA SER A 72 -9.78 16.93 1.55
C SER A 72 -10.98 17.64 2.18
N GLU A 73 -11.50 17.17 3.33
CA GLU A 73 -12.66 17.77 3.99
C GLU A 73 -12.31 18.69 5.16
N VAL A 74 -11.02 18.91 5.46
CA VAL A 74 -10.57 19.93 6.45
C VAL A 74 -10.28 21.26 5.75
N ASP A 75 -11.23 21.74 4.96
CA ASP A 75 -11.28 23.15 4.54
C ASP A 75 -12.74 23.53 4.29
N GLN A 76 -13.51 23.61 5.39
CA GLN A 76 -14.71 24.44 5.47
C GLN A 76 -15.17 24.63 6.93
N SER A 77 -14.88 25.83 7.45
CA SER A 77 -15.52 26.57 8.57
C SER A 77 -14.87 26.50 9.95
#